data_AF-A0A6G2Q226-F1
#
_entry.id   AF-A0A6G2Q226-F1
#
_cell.length_a   1.000
_cell.length_b   1.000
_cell.length_c   1.000
_cell.angle_alpha   90.00
_cell.angle_beta   90.00
_cell.angle_gamma   90.00
#
_symmetry.space_group_name_H-M   'P 1'
#
loop_
_entity.id
_entity.type
_entity.pdbx_description
1 polymer ?
#
loop_
_entity_poly.entity_id
_entity_poly.type
_entity_poly.pdbx_seq_one_letter_code
_entity_poly.pdbx_strand_id
1 'polypeptide(L)' 'LAGIGTVLVRGAERLDEPGHLDLAQRTARACAALAPRMPLVTQCCGLAGVGELMVDVAEASGSEEFWDAAETIALLIL' A
#
# COMPACT_ATOMS: atom_id res chain seq x y z
N LEU A 1 6.53 -4.35 -5.08
CA LEU A 1 5.83 -4.99 -3.94
C LEU A 1 4.35 -4.59 -3.85
N ALA A 2 3.96 -3.39 -4.31
CA ALA A 2 2.58 -2.91 -4.26
C ALA A 2 1.52 -3.93 -4.71
N GLY A 3 1.68 -4.52 -5.90
CA GLY A 3 0.74 -5.53 -6.41
C GLY A 3 0.62 -6.80 -5.54
N ILE A 4 1.68 -7.20 -4.83
CA ILE A 4 1.62 -8.32 -3.86
C ILE A 4 0.78 -7.90 -2.65
N GLY A 5 1.00 -6.69 -2.14
CA GLY A 5 0.22 -6.12 -1.04
C GLY A 5 -1.28 -6.08 -1.35
N THR A 6 -1.65 -5.65 -2.57
CA THR A 6 -3.06 -5.61 -3.00
C THR A 6 -3.69 -7.01 -3.05
N VAL A 7 -2.94 -8.04 -3.48
CA VAL A 7 -3.44 -9.43 -3.44
C VAL A 7 -3.64 -9.88 -1.99
N LEU A 8 -2.75 -9.52 -1.08
CA LEU A 8 -2.86 -9.85 0.34
C LEU A 8 -4.07 -9.17 1.00
N VAL A 9 -4.35 -7.89 0.70
CA VAL A 9 -5.57 -7.21 1.18
C VAL A 9 -6.82 -7.97 0.72
N ARG A 10 -6.92 -8.26 -0.58
CA ARG A 10 -8.05 -9.02 -1.14
C ARG A 10 -8.17 -10.43 -0.57
N GLY A 11 -7.03 -11.04 -0.24
CA GLY A 11 -6.97 -12.35 0.42
C GLY A 11 -7.55 -12.29 1.83
N ALA A 12 -7.20 -11.26 2.61
CA ALA A 12 -7.75 -11.06 3.96
C ALA A 12 -9.28 -10.94 3.94
N GLU A 13 -9.84 -10.14 3.02
CA GLU A 13 -11.28 -9.93 2.90
C GLU A 13 -12.05 -11.18 2.46
N ARG A 14 -11.48 -11.97 1.54
CA ARG A 14 -12.18 -13.10 0.91
C ARG A 14 -12.01 -14.41 1.66
N LEU A 15 -10.86 -14.60 2.32
CA LEU A 15 -10.49 -15.87 2.96
C LEU A 15 -10.67 -15.82 4.48
N ASP A 16 -10.98 -14.65 5.05
CA ASP A 16 -11.09 -14.41 6.50
C ASP A 16 -9.84 -14.88 7.27
N GLU A 17 -8.68 -14.79 6.61
CA GLU A 17 -7.40 -15.17 7.17
C GLU A 17 -6.63 -13.90 7.59
N PRO A 18 -6.65 -13.52 8.89
CA PRO A 18 -6.11 -12.24 9.36
C PRO A 18 -4.60 -12.08 9.12
N GLY A 19 -3.86 -13.19 8.94
CA GLY A 19 -2.44 -13.16 8.58
C GLY A 19 -2.16 -12.47 7.24
N HIS A 20 -3.11 -12.48 6.32
CA HIS A 20 -2.97 -11.77 5.04
C HIS A 20 -2.93 -10.25 5.23
N LEU A 21 -3.74 -9.71 6.16
CA LEU A 21 -3.75 -8.28 6.44
C LEU A 21 -2.44 -7.82 7.10
N ASP A 22 -1.87 -8.61 8.03
CA ASP A 22 -0.54 -8.32 8.59
C ASP A 22 0.53 -8.26 7.49
N LEU A 23 0.54 -9.24 6.58
CA LEU A 23 1.47 -9.26 5.46
C LEU A 23 1.26 -8.07 4.51
N ALA A 24 0.01 -7.66 4.27
CA ALA A 24 -0.31 -6.47 3.47
C ALA A 24 0.25 -5.20 4.11
N GLN A 25 0.05 -5.00 5.42
CA GLN A 25 0.60 -3.87 6.17
C GLN A 25 2.13 -3.83 6.14
N ARG A 26 2.79 -4.98 6.30
CA ARG A 26 4.25 -5.08 6.19
C ARG A 26 4.73 -4.72 4.78
N THR A 27 4.00 -5.16 3.76
CA THR A 27 4.29 -4.83 2.36
C THR A 27 4.12 -3.34 2.09
N ALA A 28 3.05 -2.73 2.61
CA ALA A 28 2.80 -1.30 2.52
C ALA A 28 3.94 -0.50 3.17
N ARG A 29 4.30 -0.80 4.42
CA ARG A 29 5.44 -0.14 5.10
C ARG A 29 6.75 -0.25 4.31
N ALA A 30 7.03 -1.41 3.71
CA ALA A 30 8.21 -1.59 2.86
C ALA A 30 8.14 -0.72 1.59
N CYS A 31 6.98 -0.62 0.95
CA CYS A 31 6.74 0.27 -0.18
C CYS A 31 6.91 1.75 0.19
N ALA A 32 6.33 2.20 1.31
CA ALA A 32 6.44 3.57 1.79
C ALA A 32 7.90 3.96 2.07
N ALA A 33 8.69 3.07 2.68
CA ALA A 33 10.11 3.30 2.93
C ALA A 33 10.95 3.44 1.64
N LEU A 34 10.51 2.84 0.53
CA LEU A 34 11.18 2.90 -0.76
C LEU A 34 10.72 4.08 -1.63
N ALA A 35 9.50 4.57 -1.43
CA ALA A 35 8.84 5.56 -2.28
C ALA A 35 9.68 6.82 -2.57
N PRO A 36 10.38 7.47 -1.61
CA PRO A 36 11.17 8.66 -1.89
C PRO A 36 12.32 8.46 -2.90
N ARG A 37 12.66 7.20 -3.20
CA ARG A 37 13.73 6.82 -4.14
C ARG A 37 13.18 6.22 -5.44
N MET A 38 11.86 6.14 -5.61
CA MET A 38 11.25 5.57 -6.81
C MET A 38 11.21 6.60 -7.95
N PRO A 39 11.77 6.28 -9.14
CA PRO A 39 11.83 7.23 -10.25
C PRO A 39 10.55 7.28 -11.10
N LEU A 40 9.63 6.33 -10.92
CA LEU A 40 8.42 6.20 -11.73
C LEU A 40 7.20 6.64 -10.92
N VAL A 41 6.39 7.53 -11.49
CA VAL A 41 5.12 8.00 -10.89
C VAL A 41 3.89 7.23 -11.37
N THR A 42 4.05 6.32 -12.33
CA THR A 42 2.94 5.58 -12.97
C THR A 42 2.40 4.44 -12.10
N GLN A 43 1.25 3.87 -12.46
CA GLN A 43 0.58 2.87 -11.63
C GLN A 43 1.29 1.51 -11.59
N CYS A 44 1.67 0.97 -12.75
CA CYS A 44 2.14 -0.43 -12.87
C CYS A 44 3.39 -0.74 -12.01
N CYS A 45 4.36 0.18 -12.00
CA CYS A 45 5.64 0.01 -11.32
C CYS A 45 6.07 1.26 -10.53
N GLY A 46 5.16 2.19 -10.27
CA GLY A 46 5.50 3.51 -9.74
C GLY A 46 4.67 3.93 -8.53
N LEU A 47 4.84 5.20 -8.15
CA LEU A 47 4.27 5.77 -6.94
C LEU A 47 2.75 5.72 -6.90
N ALA A 48 2.05 5.87 -8.04
CA ALA A 48 0.59 5.79 -8.06
C ALA A 48 0.08 4.42 -7.55
N GLY A 49 0.72 3.31 -7.95
CA GLY A 49 0.34 1.98 -7.46
C GLY A 49 0.74 1.74 -5.99
N VAL A 50 1.79 2.41 -5.51
CA VAL A 50 2.16 2.39 -4.09
C VAL A 50 1.12 3.15 -3.26
N GLY A 51 0.65 4.30 -3.73
CA GLY A 51 -0.40 5.08 -3.07
C GLY A 51 -1.73 4.32 -3.02
N GLU A 52 -2.12 3.65 -4.12
CA GLU A 52 -3.30 2.78 -4.17
C GLU A 52 -3.23 1.67 -3.12
N LEU A 53 -2.06 1.01 -2.96
CA LEU A 53 -1.87 0.04 -1.88
C LEU A 53 -2.06 0.67 -0.49
N MET A 54 -1.58 1.90 -0.25
CA MET A 54 -1.76 2.54 1.06
C MET A 54 -3.25 2.73 1.37
N VAL A 55 -4.03 3.17 0.39
CA VAL A 55 -5.49 3.31 0.51
C VAL A 55 -6.15 1.96 0.78
N ASP A 56 -5.83 0.92 0.00
CA ASP A 56 -6.36 -0.43 0.19
C ASP A 56 -6.11 -0.95 1.63
N VAL A 57 -4.90 -0.76 2.15
CA VAL A 57 -4.53 -1.21 3.51
C VAL A 57 -5.22 -0.35 4.57
N ALA A 58 -5.34 0.96 4.34
CA ALA A 58 -6.02 1.87 5.27
C ALA A 58 -7.49 1.48 5.45
N GLU A 59 -8.19 1.20 4.35
CA GLU A 59 -9.59 0.75 4.37
C GLU A 59 -9.73 -0.60 5.08
N ALA A 60 -8.89 -1.58 4.72
CA ALA A 60 -8.98 -2.93 5.27
C ALA A 60 -8.58 -3.03 6.75
N SER A 61 -7.69 -2.15 7.24
CA SER A 61 -7.19 -2.17 8.62
C SER A 61 -7.82 -1.13 9.54
N GLY A 62 -8.44 -0.09 8.99
CA GLY A 62 -8.89 1.08 9.75
C GLY A 62 -7.76 1.92 10.34
N SER A 63 -6.51 1.72 9.90
CA SER A 63 -5.34 2.41 10.44
C SER A 63 -5.07 3.74 9.71
N GLU A 64 -5.09 4.83 10.47
CA GLU A 64 -4.82 6.20 9.99
C GLU A 64 -3.39 6.37 9.46
N GLU A 65 -2.42 5.59 9.95
CA GLU A 65 -1.03 5.57 9.47
C GLU A 65 -0.94 5.41 7.95
N PHE A 66 -1.81 4.58 7.36
CA PHE A 66 -1.78 4.32 5.92
C PHE A 66 -2.49 5.42 5.11
N TRP A 67 -3.42 6.16 5.71
CA TRP A 67 -3.94 7.38 5.08
C TRP A 67 -2.87 8.46 4.99
N ASP A 68 -2.14 8.70 6.09
CA ASP A 68 -1.02 9.65 6.11
C ASP A 68 0.08 9.24 5.11
N ALA A 69 0.35 7.94 5.00
CA ALA A 69 1.27 7.42 4.00
C ALA A 69 0.75 7.65 2.58
N ALA A 70 -0.53 7.41 2.29
CA ALA A 70 -1.12 7.68 0.98
C ALA A 70 -0.98 9.16 0.58
N GLU A 71 -1.23 10.08 1.50
CA GLU A 71 -1.03 11.52 1.29
C GLU A 71 0.44 11.85 1.02
N THR A 72 1.36 11.26 1.79
CA THR A 72 2.80 11.41 1.56
C THR A 72 3.21 10.93 0.16
N ILE A 73 2.66 9.80 -0.31
CA ILE A 73 2.92 9.31 -1.67
C ILE A 73 2.35 10.27 -2.73
N ALA A 74 1.16 10.84 -2.50
CA ALA A 74 0.59 11.84 -3.40
C ALA A 74 1.49 13.08 -3.51
N LEU A 75 2.05 13.55 -2.40
CA LEU A 75 3.02 14.66 -2.39
C LEU A 75 4.32 14.35 -3.13
N LEU A 76 4.72 13.08 -3.25
CA LEU A 76 5.89 12.67 -4.04
C LEU A 76 5.61 12.58 -5.55
N ILE A 77 4.33 12.56 -5.96
CA ILE A 77 3.91 12.53 -7.37
C ILE A 77 3.81 13.94 -7.97
N LEU A 78 3.46 14.93 -7.14
CA LEU A 78 3.25 16.34 -7.52
C LEU A 78 4.58 17.11 -7.68
#